data_AF-A0A2V7XDK0-F1
#
_entry.id   AF-A0A2V7XDK0-F1
#
_cell.length_a   1.000
_cell.length_b   1.000
_cell.length_c   1.000
_cell.angle_alpha   90.00
_cell.angle_beta   90.00
_cell.angle_gamma   90.00
#
_symmetry.space_group_name_H-M   'P 1'
#
loop_
_entity.id
_entity.type
_entity.pdbx_description
1 polymer ?
#
loop_
_entity_poly.entity_id
_entity_poly.type
_entity_poly.pdbx_seq_one_letter_code
_entity_poly.pdbx_strand_id
1 'polypeptide(L)'
;MARPALRRSGTRSAAVSPPARRARRVRRSSIAGTGGGHRNTGRGGPGGEARPSPGTSPPGTPDLRGGAEVTVTAGPARDAIDRLQAEHREIAALLARGARSIGQLASVLVRHAVQEEKVFYPALREVAGRGFEPVLTHAIQQHRTIHRLLDDLHGRPSGAGRRRWFDELRERIEEHMREAEATVFPEALRRLDRPQRVALGERMDLLAQDL
;
A
#
# COMPACT_ATOMS: atom_id res chain seq x y z
N MET A 1 61.11 -49.90 -19.24
CA MET A 1 59.66 -49.64 -19.17
C MET A 1 59.08 -50.35 -17.95
N ALA A 2 58.68 -49.61 -16.91
CA ALA A 2 57.91 -50.13 -15.78
C ALA A 2 57.40 -48.95 -14.92
N ARG A 3 56.08 -48.76 -14.85
CA ARG A 3 55.40 -47.99 -13.80
C ARG A 3 54.07 -48.67 -13.50
N PRO A 4 53.83 -49.15 -12.26
CA PRO A 4 52.52 -49.69 -11.88
C PRO A 4 51.71 -48.74 -10.99
N ALA A 5 50.39 -48.85 -11.19
CA ALA A 5 49.28 -48.74 -10.24
C ALA A 5 49.08 -47.44 -9.42
N LEU A 6 48.07 -46.66 -9.82
CA LEU A 6 47.37 -45.71 -8.94
C LEU A 6 46.19 -46.39 -8.24
N ARG A 7 46.18 -46.25 -6.91
CA ARG A 7 45.22 -46.75 -5.93
C ARG A 7 43.88 -46.01 -6.03
N ARG A 8 42.75 -46.72 -6.07
CA ARG A 8 41.40 -46.14 -5.94
C ARG A 8 41.06 -45.96 -4.46
N SER A 9 40.75 -44.74 -4.05
CA SER A 9 40.26 -44.40 -2.72
C SER A 9 38.73 -44.24 -2.76
N GLY A 10 38.02 -45.09 -2.03
CA GLY A 10 36.57 -45.01 -1.85
C GLY A 10 36.20 -44.00 -0.78
N THR A 11 35.16 -43.21 -1.05
CA THR A 11 34.52 -42.31 -0.08
C THR A 11 33.28 -43.00 0.49
N ARG A 12 33.26 -43.21 1.82
CA ARG A 12 32.08 -43.68 2.56
C ARG A 12 31.22 -42.47 2.95
N SER A 13 29.94 -42.56 2.59
CA SER A 13 28.89 -41.61 2.92
C SER A 13 28.43 -41.80 4.37
N ALA A 14 28.38 -40.71 5.15
CA ALA A 14 27.82 -40.70 6.50
C ALA A 14 26.47 -39.97 6.49
N ALA A 15 25.42 -40.70 6.87
CA ALA A 15 24.05 -40.20 7.00
C ALA A 15 23.88 -39.38 8.30
N VAL A 16 23.17 -38.25 8.19
CA VAL A 16 22.78 -37.40 9.32
C VAL A 16 21.26 -37.49 9.49
N SER A 17 20.81 -37.93 10.67
CA SER A 17 19.41 -38.00 11.07
C SER A 17 18.91 -36.65 11.62
N PRO A 18 17.63 -36.26 11.43
CA PRO A 18 17.07 -35.02 11.96
C PRO A 18 16.41 -35.19 13.35
N PRO A 19 16.33 -34.12 14.17
CA PRO A 19 15.63 -34.16 15.46
C PRO A 19 14.11 -33.94 15.36
N ALA A 20 13.39 -34.56 16.29
CA ALA A 20 11.93 -34.65 16.37
C ALA A 20 11.22 -33.32 16.73
N ARG A 21 10.06 -33.10 16.09
CA ARG A 21 9.14 -31.98 16.34
C ARG A 21 8.34 -32.18 17.63
N ARG A 22 8.31 -31.17 18.51
CA ARG A 22 7.49 -31.12 19.73
C ARG A 22 6.16 -30.40 19.46
N ALA A 23 5.05 -31.04 19.76
CA ALA A 23 3.70 -30.54 19.51
C ALA A 23 3.31 -29.42 20.51
N ARG A 24 2.68 -28.35 20.00
CA ARG A 24 2.09 -27.23 20.74
C ARG A 24 0.67 -27.60 21.16
N ARG A 25 0.35 -27.48 22.46
CA ARG A 25 -1.00 -27.65 23.02
C ARG A 25 -1.70 -26.28 23.03
N VAL A 26 -2.82 -26.16 22.33
CA VAL A 26 -3.70 -24.99 22.36
C VAL A 26 -4.76 -25.21 23.45
N ARG A 27 -4.91 -24.28 24.38
CA ARG A 27 -6.06 -24.20 25.28
C ARG A 27 -6.98 -23.08 24.77
N ARG A 28 -8.19 -23.44 24.34
CA ARG A 28 -9.29 -22.52 24.10
C ARG A 28 -10.04 -22.32 25.42
N SER A 29 -10.22 -21.07 25.82
CA SER A 29 -11.15 -20.69 26.89
C SER A 29 -12.25 -19.86 26.26
N SER A 30 -13.46 -20.41 26.27
CA SER A 30 -14.71 -19.81 25.84
C SER A 30 -15.24 -18.85 26.91
N ILE A 31 -15.40 -17.58 26.55
CA ILE A 31 -16.15 -16.60 27.33
C ILE A 31 -17.56 -16.48 26.76
N ALA A 32 -18.56 -16.84 27.56
CA ALA A 32 -19.96 -16.55 27.34
C ALA A 32 -20.34 -15.34 28.20
N GLY A 33 -21.09 -14.41 27.62
CA GLY A 33 -21.61 -13.24 28.32
C GLY A 33 -22.51 -12.42 27.41
N THR A 34 -23.78 -12.80 27.35
CA THR A 34 -24.85 -12.02 26.70
C THR A 34 -25.75 -11.46 27.79
N GLY A 35 -26.01 -10.15 27.74
CA GLY A 35 -26.89 -9.40 28.63
C GLY A 35 -26.54 -7.92 28.49
N GLY A 36 -27.47 -6.98 28.39
CA GLY A 36 -28.92 -6.97 28.38
C GLY A 36 -29.32 -5.57 27.89
N GLY A 37 -30.47 -5.47 27.22
CA GLY A 37 -30.94 -4.21 26.64
C GLY A 37 -31.39 -3.19 27.69
N HIS A 38 -31.25 -1.91 27.36
CA HIS A 38 -32.06 -0.85 27.94
C HIS A 38 -32.66 0.00 26.83
N ARG A 39 -33.99 0.04 26.81
CA ARG A 39 -34.82 0.85 25.94
C ARG A 39 -34.92 2.24 26.55
N ASN A 40 -34.64 3.27 25.75
CA ASN A 40 -34.97 4.65 26.05
C ASN A 40 -36.33 4.94 25.41
N THR A 41 -37.29 5.36 26.24
CA THR A 41 -38.53 6.01 25.81
C THR A 41 -38.61 7.36 26.54
N GLY A 42 -38.40 8.44 25.79
CA GLY A 42 -38.64 9.81 26.25
C GLY A 42 -39.32 10.60 25.14
N ARG A 43 -40.61 10.86 25.33
CA ARG A 43 -41.54 11.55 24.42
C ARG A 43 -41.89 12.92 25.01
N GLY A 44 -42.01 13.94 24.16
CA GLY A 44 -42.70 15.22 24.45
C GLY A 44 -41.77 16.43 24.29
N GLY A 45 -42.10 17.49 23.55
CA GLY A 45 -43.34 17.88 22.84
C GLY A 45 -43.07 19.11 21.95
N PRO A 46 -44.10 19.62 21.23
CA PRO A 46 -43.96 20.62 20.18
C PRO A 46 -44.48 22.01 20.56
N GLY A 47 -44.12 23.02 19.75
CA GLY A 47 -44.64 24.40 19.80
C GLY A 47 -43.49 25.40 19.69
N GLY A 48 -43.49 26.43 18.85
CA GLY A 48 -44.53 27.04 18.05
C GLY A 48 -44.11 28.51 17.84
N GLU A 49 -44.19 28.95 16.58
CA GLU A 49 -44.44 30.34 16.13
C GLU A 49 -43.41 31.47 16.37
N ALA A 50 -42.98 32.12 15.27
CA ALA A 50 -43.05 33.58 15.07
C ALA A 50 -42.41 34.03 13.74
N ARG A 51 -43.26 34.49 12.81
CA ARG A 51 -43.05 35.53 11.78
C ARG A 51 -44.39 36.30 11.71
N PRO A 52 -44.51 37.52 11.14
CA PRO A 52 -43.56 38.37 10.40
C PRO A 52 -43.60 39.87 10.84
N SER A 53 -42.88 40.76 10.12
CA SER A 53 -43.36 42.04 9.50
C SER A 53 -42.18 43.05 9.29
N PRO A 54 -42.32 44.20 8.59
CA PRO A 54 -41.67 44.42 7.29
C PRO A 54 -40.84 45.73 7.23
N GLY A 55 -40.18 45.99 6.09
CA GLY A 55 -39.69 47.33 5.72
C GLY A 55 -38.41 47.26 4.90
N THR A 56 -38.44 47.38 3.57
CA THR A 56 -38.44 48.61 2.73
C THR A 56 -37.14 48.59 1.91
N SER A 57 -37.25 48.46 0.58
CA SER A 57 -36.16 48.65 -0.42
C SER A 57 -36.36 50.03 -1.12
N PRO A 58 -35.63 50.46 -2.18
CA PRO A 58 -34.32 50.15 -2.81
C PRO A 58 -33.53 51.49 -3.08
N PRO A 59 -32.65 51.75 -4.09
CA PRO A 59 -32.09 50.92 -5.18
C PRO A 59 -30.58 51.03 -5.46
N GLY A 60 -30.07 50.04 -6.21
CA GLY A 60 -28.78 50.06 -6.88
C GLY A 60 -28.68 48.89 -7.86
N THR A 61 -29.01 49.13 -9.12
CA THR A 61 -28.76 48.24 -10.29
C THR A 61 -27.33 48.42 -10.81
N PRO A 62 -26.79 47.58 -11.73
CA PRO A 62 -27.34 46.36 -12.31
C PRO A 62 -26.41 45.12 -12.21
N ASP A 63 -27.06 43.96 -12.34
CA ASP A 63 -26.50 42.69 -12.79
C ASP A 63 -25.68 42.86 -14.07
N LEU A 64 -24.42 42.38 -14.05
CA LEU A 64 -23.77 41.81 -15.21
C LEU A 64 -22.80 40.69 -14.78
N ARG A 65 -23.19 39.48 -15.16
CA ARG A 65 -22.33 38.39 -15.66
C ARG A 65 -21.89 37.38 -14.60
N GLY A 66 -22.70 36.32 -14.53
CA GLY A 66 -22.38 35.07 -13.86
C GLY A 66 -21.00 34.53 -14.26
N GLY A 67 -20.11 34.52 -13.28
CA GLY A 67 -19.17 33.43 -13.09
C GLY A 67 -19.75 32.59 -11.98
N ALA A 68 -20.43 31.49 -12.31
CA ALA A 68 -20.57 30.42 -11.35
C ALA A 68 -19.14 30.01 -11.01
N GLU A 69 -18.63 30.42 -9.85
CA GLU A 69 -17.51 29.74 -9.25
C GLU A 69 -17.96 28.29 -9.14
N VAL A 70 -17.49 27.47 -10.07
CA VAL A 70 -17.49 26.04 -9.91
C VAL A 70 -16.57 25.85 -8.72
N THR A 71 -17.14 25.90 -7.52
CA THR A 71 -16.53 25.26 -6.36
C THR A 71 -16.53 23.80 -6.76
N VAL A 72 -15.44 23.38 -7.42
CA VAL A 72 -15.07 21.98 -7.48
C VAL A 72 -14.94 21.65 -6.01
N THR A 73 -15.99 21.09 -5.41
CA THR A 73 -15.88 20.35 -4.18
C THR A 73 -15.00 19.16 -4.54
N ALA A 74 -13.69 19.42 -4.64
CA ALA A 74 -12.68 18.42 -4.52
C ALA A 74 -13.03 17.75 -3.21
N GLY A 75 -13.48 16.49 -3.29
CA GLY A 75 -13.56 15.66 -2.10
C GLY A 75 -12.24 15.80 -1.34
N PRO A 76 -12.25 15.66 0.00
CA PRO A 76 -11.08 15.97 0.82
C PRO A 76 -9.82 15.39 0.17
N ALA A 77 -8.86 16.27 -0.15
CA ALA A 77 -7.66 15.90 -0.89
C ALA A 77 -7.01 14.69 -0.21
N ARG A 78 -6.81 13.60 -0.97
CA ARG A 78 -6.19 12.38 -0.44
C ARG A 78 -4.73 12.70 -0.13
N ASP A 79 -4.30 12.34 1.06
CA ASP A 79 -2.89 12.48 1.40
C ASP A 79 -2.04 11.38 0.73
N ALA A 80 -0.72 11.58 0.69
CA ALA A 80 0.20 10.65 0.04
C ALA A 80 0.09 9.21 0.56
N ILE A 81 -0.21 9.02 1.86
CA ILE A 81 -0.34 7.69 2.45
C ILE A 81 -1.67 7.06 2.04
N ASP A 82 -2.78 7.82 2.10
CA ASP A 82 -4.09 7.36 1.62
C ASP A 82 -4.02 6.91 0.15
N ARG A 83 -3.22 7.62 -0.65
CA ARG A 83 -2.94 7.29 -2.04
C ARG A 83 -2.16 5.98 -2.18
N LEU A 84 -1.00 5.85 -1.54
CA LEU A 84 -0.18 4.62 -1.62
C LEU A 84 -0.95 3.39 -1.12
N GLN A 85 -1.74 3.53 -0.05
CA GLN A 85 -2.62 2.45 0.43
C GLN A 85 -3.76 2.12 -0.54
N ALA A 86 -4.24 3.08 -1.33
CA ALA A 86 -5.18 2.79 -2.41
C ALA A 86 -4.51 1.96 -3.53
N GLU A 87 -3.25 2.27 -3.86
CA GLU A 87 -2.46 1.52 -4.83
C GLU A 87 -2.15 0.11 -4.33
N HIS A 88 -1.79 -0.08 -3.05
CA HIS A 88 -1.62 -1.41 -2.45
C HIS A 88 -2.88 -2.27 -2.60
N ARG A 89 -4.07 -1.68 -2.39
CA ARG A 89 -5.35 -2.39 -2.59
C ARG A 89 -5.59 -2.76 -4.06
N GLU A 90 -5.23 -1.88 -4.99
CA GLU A 90 -5.29 -2.15 -6.43
C GLU A 90 -4.34 -3.31 -6.81
N ILE A 91 -3.09 -3.25 -6.36
CA ILE A 91 -2.07 -4.27 -6.55
C ILE A 91 -2.54 -5.62 -6.01
N ALA A 92 -3.05 -5.66 -4.77
CA ALA A 92 -3.58 -6.87 -4.15
C ALA A 92 -4.75 -7.47 -4.96
N ALA A 93 -5.66 -6.63 -5.46
CA ALA A 93 -6.75 -7.08 -6.33
C ALA A 93 -6.25 -7.67 -7.66
N LEU A 94 -5.21 -7.09 -8.26
CA LEU A 94 -4.59 -7.60 -9.48
C LEU A 94 -3.87 -8.94 -9.23
N LEU A 95 -3.15 -9.08 -8.10
CA LEU A 95 -2.53 -10.33 -7.69
C LEU A 95 -3.55 -11.45 -7.49
N ALA A 96 -4.70 -11.14 -6.91
CA ALA A 96 -5.80 -12.09 -6.72
C ALA A 96 -6.42 -12.56 -8.06
N ARG A 97 -6.36 -11.72 -9.11
CA ARG A 97 -6.79 -12.10 -10.46
C ARG A 97 -5.81 -13.04 -11.17
N GLY A 98 -4.58 -13.20 -10.66
CA GLY A 98 -3.59 -14.14 -11.16
C GLY A 98 -2.81 -13.65 -12.38
N ALA A 99 -2.07 -14.56 -13.03
CA ALA A 99 -1.14 -14.25 -14.11
C ALA A 99 -1.76 -13.53 -15.33
N ARG A 100 -3.08 -13.57 -15.52
CA ARG A 100 -3.78 -12.81 -16.56
C ARG A 100 -3.69 -11.28 -16.37
N SER A 101 -3.39 -10.82 -15.16
CA SER A 101 -3.33 -9.40 -14.80
C SER A 101 -1.92 -8.83 -14.79
N ILE A 102 -0.90 -9.57 -15.25
CA ILE A 102 0.51 -9.14 -15.21
C ILE A 102 0.73 -7.79 -15.91
N GLY A 103 0.14 -7.58 -17.09
CA GLY A 103 0.31 -6.30 -17.81
C GLY A 103 -0.23 -5.10 -17.03
N GLN A 104 -1.41 -5.25 -16.42
CA GLN A 104 -2.00 -4.21 -15.57
C GLN A 104 -1.18 -4.02 -14.29
N LEU A 105 -0.75 -5.13 -13.67
CA LEU A 105 0.07 -5.13 -12.46
C LEU A 105 1.41 -4.41 -12.68
N ALA A 106 2.07 -4.65 -13.82
CA ALA A 106 3.32 -4.00 -14.16
C ALA A 106 3.16 -2.48 -14.25
N SER A 107 2.12 -1.99 -14.92
CA SER A 107 1.84 -0.54 -15.02
C SER A 107 1.62 0.10 -13.65
N VAL A 108 0.81 -0.54 -12.78
CA VAL A 108 0.56 -0.03 -11.43
C VAL A 108 1.83 -0.03 -10.58
N LEU A 109 2.64 -1.09 -10.63
CA LEU A 109 3.90 -1.17 -9.86
C LEU A 109 4.94 -0.15 -10.31
N VAL A 110 5.05 0.11 -11.62
CA VAL A 110 5.96 1.15 -12.15
C VAL A 110 5.53 2.52 -11.65
N ARG A 111 4.23 2.85 -11.78
CA ARG A 111 3.69 4.11 -11.25
C ARG A 111 3.95 4.26 -9.74
N HIS A 112 3.64 3.22 -8.98
CA HIS A 112 3.84 3.17 -7.53
C HIS A 112 5.30 3.45 -7.15
N ALA A 113 6.24 2.69 -7.73
CA ALA A 113 7.66 2.85 -7.46
C ALA A 113 8.18 4.23 -7.86
N VAL A 114 7.74 4.78 -9.01
CA VAL A 114 8.14 6.13 -9.45
C VAL A 114 7.65 7.19 -8.47
N GLN A 115 6.40 7.11 -8.02
CA GLN A 115 5.84 8.07 -7.07
C GLN A 115 6.56 8.02 -5.72
N GLU A 116 6.87 6.81 -5.24
CA GLU A 116 7.63 6.66 -4.01
C GLU A 116 9.06 7.18 -4.14
N GLU A 117 9.79 6.76 -5.18
CA GLU A 117 11.21 7.09 -5.33
C GLU A 117 11.47 8.54 -5.69
N LYS A 118 10.57 9.19 -6.44
CA LYS A 118 10.74 10.57 -6.91
C LYS A 118 10.13 11.61 -5.99
N VAL A 119 9.11 11.26 -5.21
CA VAL A 119 8.36 12.22 -4.40
C VAL A 119 8.36 11.85 -2.93
N PHE A 120 7.88 10.65 -2.58
CA PHE A 120 7.62 10.29 -1.19
C PHE A 120 8.92 10.06 -0.39
N TYR A 121 9.81 9.19 -0.86
CA TYR A 121 11.07 8.86 -0.16
C TYR A 121 12.03 10.04 -0.04
N PRO A 122 12.21 10.93 -1.03
CA PRO A 122 13.01 12.14 -0.85
C PRO A 122 12.48 13.03 0.29
N ALA A 123 11.17 13.30 0.31
CA ALA A 123 10.57 14.12 1.36
C ALA A 123 10.67 13.44 2.74
N LEU A 124 10.42 12.13 2.83
CA LEU A 124 10.56 11.40 4.08
C LEU A 124 12.02 11.38 4.56
N ARG A 125 12.99 11.24 3.67
CA ARG A 125 14.42 11.26 3.97
C ARG A 125 14.85 12.58 4.62
N GLU A 126 14.34 13.70 4.12
CA GLU A 126 14.63 15.04 4.67
C GLU A 126 14.19 15.17 6.13
N VAL A 127 13.03 14.62 6.49
CA VAL A 127 12.44 14.77 7.82
C VAL A 127 12.78 13.63 8.80
N ALA A 128 13.06 12.42 8.31
CA ALA A 128 13.34 11.25 9.14
C ALA A 128 14.81 11.19 9.62
N GLY A 129 15.73 11.78 8.85
CA GLY A 129 17.16 11.82 9.14
C GLY A 129 17.90 10.54 8.78
N ARG A 130 19.24 10.56 8.92
CA ARG A 130 20.15 9.50 8.41
C ARG A 130 19.89 8.10 8.97
N GLY A 131 19.34 7.99 10.19
CA GLY A 131 19.03 6.70 10.80
C GLY A 131 17.96 5.90 10.07
N PHE A 132 17.12 6.57 9.27
CA PHE A 132 16.06 5.92 8.48
C PHE A 132 16.52 5.55 7.06
N GLU A 133 17.73 5.96 6.65
CA GLU A 133 18.27 5.68 5.31
C GLU A 133 18.33 4.18 4.95
N PRO A 134 18.70 3.26 5.87
CA PRO A 134 18.72 1.84 5.56
C PRO A 134 17.34 1.28 5.18
N VAL A 135 16.28 1.80 5.81
CA VAL A 135 14.88 1.39 5.53
C VAL A 135 14.48 1.84 4.13
N LEU A 136 14.70 3.11 3.78
CA LEU A 136 14.39 3.62 2.44
C LEU A 136 15.22 2.94 1.36
N THR A 137 16.49 2.69 1.64
CA THR A 137 17.38 1.96 0.73
C THR A 137 16.89 0.53 0.50
N HIS A 138 16.40 -0.14 1.54
CA HIS A 138 15.83 -1.48 1.42
C HIS A 138 14.57 -1.49 0.55
N ALA A 139 13.64 -0.55 0.76
CA ALA A 139 12.43 -0.44 -0.05
C ALA A 139 12.74 -0.25 -1.55
N ILE A 140 13.73 0.61 -1.88
CA ILE A 140 14.19 0.79 -3.27
C ILE A 140 14.81 -0.51 -3.84
N GLN A 141 15.51 -1.30 -3.02
CA GLN A 141 16.04 -2.60 -3.45
C GLN A 141 14.93 -3.62 -3.73
N GLN A 142 13.85 -3.59 -2.96
CA GLN A 142 12.66 -4.41 -3.22
C GLN A 142 12.01 -4.03 -4.55
N HIS A 143 11.84 -2.73 -4.86
CA HIS A 143 11.36 -2.29 -6.18
C HIS A 143 12.19 -2.85 -7.33
N ARG A 144 13.52 -2.75 -7.23
CA ARG A 144 14.44 -3.30 -8.25
C ARG A 144 14.29 -4.81 -8.41
N THR A 145 14.06 -5.52 -7.31
CA THR A 145 13.84 -6.97 -7.33
C THR A 145 12.51 -7.31 -8.02
N ILE A 146 11.43 -6.61 -7.67
CA ILE A 146 10.11 -6.75 -8.29
C ILE A 146 10.17 -6.44 -9.79
N HIS A 147 10.86 -5.37 -10.19
CA HIS A 147 11.03 -5.01 -11.60
C HIS A 147 11.74 -6.12 -12.40
N ARG A 148 12.84 -6.66 -11.88
CA ARG A 148 13.54 -7.79 -12.53
C ARG A 148 12.65 -9.01 -12.69
N LEU A 149 11.85 -9.34 -11.67
CA LEU A 149 10.91 -10.45 -11.73
C LEU A 149 9.81 -10.21 -12.79
N LEU A 150 9.35 -8.97 -12.96
CA LEU A 150 8.42 -8.61 -14.03
C LEU A 150 9.05 -8.77 -15.42
N ASP A 151 10.29 -8.31 -15.61
CA ASP A 151 11.04 -8.45 -16.87
C ASP A 151 11.22 -9.93 -17.24
N ASP A 152 11.67 -10.74 -16.26
CA ASP A 152 11.85 -12.18 -16.42
C ASP A 152 10.54 -12.89 -16.77
N LEU A 153 9.40 -12.39 -16.28
CA LEU A 153 8.08 -12.97 -16.53
C LEU A 153 7.56 -12.64 -17.93
N HIS A 154 7.84 -11.45 -18.45
CA HIS A 154 7.46 -11.05 -19.81
C HIS A 154 8.15 -11.91 -20.88
N GLY A 155 9.40 -12.32 -20.66
CA GLY A 155 10.17 -13.13 -21.62
C GLY A 155 9.82 -14.62 -21.67
N ARG A 156 8.94 -15.13 -20.78
CA ARG A 156 8.73 -16.58 -20.59
C ARG A 156 7.45 -17.10 -21.26
N PRO A 157 7.47 -18.30 -21.89
CA PRO A 157 6.26 -18.94 -22.42
C PRO A 157 5.30 -19.39 -21.29
N SER A 158 4.03 -19.58 -21.64
CA SER A 158 3.00 -20.12 -20.72
C SER A 158 3.36 -21.53 -20.24
N GLY A 159 3.17 -21.84 -18.95
CA GLY A 159 3.43 -23.18 -18.41
C GLY A 159 3.65 -23.23 -16.89
N ALA A 160 4.07 -24.40 -16.37
CA ALA A 160 4.32 -24.60 -14.94
C ALA A 160 5.43 -23.67 -14.39
N GLY A 161 6.45 -23.37 -15.20
CA GLY A 161 7.47 -22.38 -14.85
C GLY A 161 6.86 -21.01 -14.56
N ARG A 162 6.00 -20.52 -15.47
CA ARG A 162 5.35 -19.20 -15.32
C ARG A 162 4.53 -19.07 -14.02
N ARG A 163 3.90 -20.15 -13.56
CA ARG A 163 3.16 -20.16 -12.27
C ARG A 163 4.09 -19.96 -11.08
N ARG A 164 5.19 -20.73 -11.00
CA ARG A 164 6.18 -20.59 -9.93
C ARG A 164 6.76 -19.17 -9.87
N TRP A 165 7.06 -18.59 -11.03
CA TRP A 165 7.55 -17.20 -11.11
C TRP A 165 6.53 -16.18 -10.67
N PHE A 166 5.26 -16.38 -11.04
CA PHE A 166 4.19 -15.50 -10.57
C PHE A 166 4.00 -15.58 -9.05
N ASP A 167 4.13 -16.77 -8.45
CA ASP A 167 4.05 -16.93 -7.00
C ASP A 167 5.23 -16.24 -6.28
N GLU A 168 6.44 -16.34 -6.83
CA GLU A 168 7.63 -15.62 -6.33
C GLU A 168 7.47 -14.09 -6.46
N LEU A 169 6.97 -13.60 -7.60
CA LEU A 169 6.64 -12.19 -7.78
C LEU A 169 5.60 -11.71 -6.76
N ARG A 170 4.53 -12.49 -6.56
CA ARG A 170 3.49 -12.18 -5.57
C ARG A 170 4.10 -12.04 -4.17
N GLU A 171 4.90 -12.99 -3.74
CA GLU A 171 5.52 -12.99 -2.41
C GLU A 171 6.36 -11.71 -2.19
N ARG A 172 7.16 -11.31 -3.18
CA ARG A 172 7.98 -10.08 -3.08
C ARG A 172 7.16 -8.81 -3.03
N ILE A 173 6.08 -8.71 -3.80
CA ILE A 173 5.18 -7.56 -3.77
C ILE A 173 4.46 -7.47 -2.42
N GLU A 174 3.93 -8.59 -1.93
CA GLU A 174 3.25 -8.65 -0.63
C GLU A 174 4.21 -8.34 0.53
N GLU A 175 5.46 -8.77 0.44
CA GLU A 175 6.50 -8.44 1.41
C GLU A 175 6.79 -6.94 1.44
N HIS A 176 7.03 -6.34 0.28
CA HIS A 176 7.27 -4.91 0.14
C HIS A 176 6.12 -4.06 0.70
N MET A 177 4.86 -4.33 0.30
CA MET A 177 3.71 -3.56 0.79
C MET A 177 3.55 -3.67 2.31
N ARG A 178 3.75 -4.88 2.86
CA ARG A 178 3.64 -5.12 4.30
C ARG A 178 4.71 -4.37 5.09
N GLU A 179 5.95 -4.34 4.60
CA GLU A 179 7.03 -3.60 5.23
C GLU A 179 6.81 -2.09 5.16
N ALA A 180 6.34 -1.57 4.02
CA ALA A 180 5.97 -0.17 3.86
C ALA A 180 4.89 0.24 4.88
N GLU A 181 3.82 -0.55 5.01
CA GLU A 181 2.74 -0.30 5.97
C GLU A 181 3.17 -0.43 7.44
N ALA A 182 4.12 -1.31 7.73
CA ALA A 182 4.60 -1.53 9.09
C ALA A 182 5.69 -0.54 9.54
N THR A 183 6.42 0.07 8.61
CA THR A 183 7.62 0.85 8.94
C THR A 183 7.63 2.24 8.30
N VAL A 184 7.48 2.33 6.98
CA VAL A 184 7.62 3.58 6.22
C VAL A 184 6.44 4.51 6.49
N PHE A 185 5.20 4.02 6.40
CA PHE A 185 4.01 4.85 6.60
C PHE A 185 3.87 5.37 8.04
N PRO A 186 4.13 4.57 9.10
CA PRO A 186 4.15 5.08 10.47
C PRO A 186 5.19 6.18 10.69
N GLU A 187 6.39 6.05 10.12
CA GLU A 187 7.41 7.10 10.22
C GLU A 187 6.98 8.37 9.48
N ALA A 188 6.37 8.23 8.30
CA ALA A 188 5.80 9.36 7.56
C ALA A 188 4.69 10.06 8.36
N LEU A 189 3.76 9.31 8.98
CA LEU A 189 2.73 9.87 9.85
C LEU A 189 3.30 10.63 11.05
N ARG A 190 4.44 10.18 11.58
CA ARG A 190 5.10 10.80 12.73
C ARG A 190 5.86 12.07 12.38
N ARG A 191 6.39 12.16 11.15
CA ARG A 191 7.31 13.24 10.74
C ARG A 191 6.68 14.28 9.82
N LEU A 192 5.65 13.90 9.07
CA LEU A 192 4.96 14.75 8.11
C LEU A 192 3.55 15.02 8.63
N ASP A 193 3.22 16.29 8.81
CA ASP A 193 1.86 16.69 9.13
C ASP A 193 0.91 16.47 7.94
N ARG A 194 -0.40 16.56 8.19
CA ARG A 194 -1.40 16.29 7.15
C ARG A 194 -1.26 17.25 5.94
N PRO A 195 -1.11 18.58 6.11
CA PRO A 195 -0.85 19.47 4.98
C PRO A 195 0.34 19.06 4.11
N GLN A 196 1.48 18.69 4.73
CA GLN A 196 2.65 18.21 4.00
C GLN A 196 2.35 16.93 3.21
N ARG A 197 1.61 15.98 3.79
CA ARG A 197 1.23 14.74 3.10
C ARG A 197 0.22 14.96 1.99
N VAL A 198 -0.70 15.92 2.13
CA VAL A 198 -1.62 16.32 1.04
C VAL A 198 -0.83 16.91 -0.13
N ALA A 199 0.08 17.84 0.13
CA ALA A 199 0.94 18.42 -0.92
C ALA A 199 1.87 17.39 -1.59
N LEU A 200 2.27 16.34 -0.86
CA LEU A 200 2.97 15.19 -1.45
C LEU A 200 2.04 14.39 -2.37
N GLY A 201 0.81 14.12 -1.93
CA GLY A 201 -0.19 13.42 -2.74
C GLY A 201 -0.47 14.13 -4.06
N GLU A 202 -0.66 15.46 -4.04
CA GLU A 202 -0.86 16.28 -5.24
C GLU A 202 0.34 16.21 -6.20
N ARG A 203 1.58 16.27 -5.68
CA ARG A 203 2.79 16.11 -6.51
C ARG A 203 2.89 14.72 -7.12
N MET A 204 2.49 13.69 -6.39
CA MET A 204 2.44 12.33 -6.91
C MET A 204 1.39 12.21 -8.02
N ASP A 205 0.22 12.82 -7.87
CA ASP A 205 -0.84 12.83 -8.88
C ASP A 205 -0.36 13.45 -10.18
N LEU A 206 0.28 14.62 -10.09
CA LEU A 206 0.87 15.32 -11.23
C LEU A 206 1.93 14.46 -11.92
N LEU A 207 2.84 13.85 -11.15
CA LEU A 207 3.87 12.97 -11.70
C LEU A 207 3.28 11.77 -12.45
N ALA A 208 2.18 11.21 -11.96
CA ALA A 208 1.53 10.05 -12.61
C ALA A 208 0.78 10.39 -13.90
N GLN A 209 0.45 11.66 -14.15
CA GLN A 209 -0.15 12.08 -15.42
C GLN A 209 0.85 12.08 -16.57
N ASP A 210 2.15 12.12 -16.26
CA ASP A 210 3.25 12.19 -17.23
C ASP A 210 3.88 10.81 -17.56
N LEU A 211 3.33 9.71 -17.02
CA LEU A 211 3.80 8.32 -17.21
C LEU A 211 2.91 7.56 -18.21
#